data_AF-A0A945Y6N0-F1
#
_entry.id   AF-A0A945Y6N0-F1
#
_cell.length_a   1.000
_cell.length_b   1.000
_cell.length_c   1.000
_cell.angle_alpha   90.00
_cell.angle_beta   90.00
_cell.angle_gamma   90.00
#
_symmetry.space_group_name_H-M   'P 1'
#
loop_
_entity.id
_entity.type
_entity.pdbx_description
1 polymer ?
#
loop_
_entity_poly.entity_id
_entity_poly.type
_entity_poly.pdbx_seq_one_letter_code
_entity_poly.pdbx_strand_id
1 'polypeptide(L)'
;RLTSGTVMQSFMIPRLGGQIYTMAGMETQMNLLASEPGQFRGLNTQYNGMGFANQKFMTNAMSQADFDAWATKTSTSKPPLNDAAWALLAKPSVLPAPQSFGSVAEGLFNGVIASFTGGHPHMKADGADL
;
A
#
# COMPACT_ATOMS: atom_id res chain seq x y z
N ARG A 1 4.08 7.23 -1.84
CA ARG A 1 4.81 6.06 -2.39
C ARG A 1 3.82 4.93 -2.53
N LEU A 2 3.86 4.21 -3.64
CA LEU A 2 2.88 3.17 -3.98
C LEU A 2 3.62 1.98 -4.60
N THR A 3 3.16 0.76 -4.31
CA THR A 3 3.62 -0.48 -4.94
C THR A 3 2.45 -1.47 -4.97
N SER A 4 2.62 -2.61 -5.63
CA SER A 4 1.68 -3.73 -5.51
C SER A 4 2.31 -4.91 -4.79
N GLY A 5 1.55 -5.51 -3.87
CA GLY A 5 1.93 -6.78 -3.23
C GLY A 5 1.52 -8.02 -4.04
N THR A 6 1.00 -7.87 -5.26
CA THR A 6 0.56 -8.97 -6.13
C THR A 6 0.75 -8.65 -7.61
N VAL A 7 -0.33 -8.44 -8.37
CA VAL A 7 -0.34 -8.10 -9.80
C VAL A 7 -0.49 -6.58 -9.98
N MET A 8 -0.39 -6.09 -11.22
CA MET A 8 -0.60 -4.67 -11.51
C MET A 8 -1.98 -4.19 -11.05
N GLN A 9 -2.01 -3.07 -10.32
CA GLN A 9 -3.22 -2.37 -9.87
C GLN A 9 -3.27 -0.96 -10.43
N SER A 10 -4.43 -0.31 -10.30
CA SER A 10 -4.63 1.07 -10.69
C SER A 10 -5.29 1.87 -9.56
N PHE A 11 -4.51 2.68 -8.87
CA PHE A 11 -4.97 3.52 -7.77
C PHE A 11 -5.59 4.82 -8.30
N MET A 12 -6.82 5.13 -7.88
CA MET A 12 -7.50 6.36 -8.28
C MET A 12 -8.36 6.93 -7.14
N ILE A 13 -8.35 8.26 -7.00
CA ILE A 13 -9.32 9.02 -6.19
C ILE A 13 -9.91 10.12 -7.10
N PRO A 14 -11.05 9.88 -7.78
CA PRO A 14 -11.52 10.73 -8.89
C PRO A 14 -11.72 12.21 -8.54
N ARG A 15 -12.02 12.50 -7.27
CA ARG A 15 -12.27 13.86 -6.78
C ARG A 15 -11.03 14.59 -6.24
N LEU A 16 -9.89 13.90 -6.12
CA LEU A 16 -8.64 14.49 -5.61
C LEU A 16 -7.52 14.52 -6.65
N GLY A 17 -7.56 13.65 -7.65
CA GLY A 17 -6.55 13.62 -8.69
C GLY A 17 -6.80 12.56 -9.75
N GLY A 18 -5.80 12.37 -10.61
CA GLY A 18 -5.83 11.36 -11.66
C GLY A 18 -5.69 9.93 -11.14
N GLN A 19 -5.31 9.04 -12.05
CA GLN A 19 -5.05 7.63 -11.80
C GLN A 19 -3.55 7.35 -11.91
N ILE A 20 -3.06 6.39 -11.13
CA ILE A 20 -1.69 5.88 -11.24
C ILE A 20 -1.64 4.36 -11.11
N TYR A 21 -0.81 3.72 -11.94
CA TYR A 21 -0.58 2.29 -11.86
C TYR A 21 0.40 1.95 -10.73
N THR A 22 0.17 0.82 -10.07
CA THR A 22 1.09 0.24 -9.10
C THR A 22 1.47 -1.17 -9.52
N MET A 23 2.75 -1.49 -9.45
CA MET A 23 3.31 -2.75 -9.94
C MET A 23 4.14 -3.39 -8.85
N ALA A 24 4.19 -4.71 -8.84
CA ALA A 24 5.05 -5.46 -7.94
C ALA A 24 6.52 -5.22 -8.30
N GLY A 25 7.37 -5.09 -7.29
CA GLY A 25 8.80 -4.85 -7.47
C GLY A 25 9.17 -3.42 -7.90
N MET A 26 8.20 -2.52 -8.03
CA MET A 26 8.42 -1.13 -8.40
C MET A 26 7.77 -0.18 -7.39
N GLU A 27 8.36 1.01 -7.26
CA GLU A 27 7.77 2.14 -6.55
C GLU A 27 7.26 3.17 -7.55
N THR A 28 6.02 3.62 -7.35
CA THR A 28 5.47 4.81 -8.00
C THR A 28 5.11 5.88 -6.96
N GLN A 29 5.02 7.14 -7.40
CA GLN A 29 4.74 8.27 -6.53
C GLN A 29 3.58 9.09 -7.09
N MET A 30 2.70 9.52 -6.19
CA MET A 30 1.55 10.35 -6.51
C MET A 30 1.41 11.40 -5.42
N ASN A 31 1.27 12.65 -5.84
CA ASN A 31 1.03 13.79 -4.96
C ASN A 31 -0.43 14.22 -5.11
N LEU A 32 -1.09 14.43 -3.98
CA LEU A 32 -2.51 14.77 -3.92
C LEU A 32 -2.70 15.93 -2.94
N LEU A 33 -3.66 16.81 -3.23
CA LEU A 33 -4.08 17.89 -2.36
C LEU A 33 -5.60 17.95 -2.36
N ALA A 34 -6.21 17.93 -1.17
CA ALA A 34 -7.63 18.20 -0.99
C ALA A 34 -7.80 19.68 -0.66
N SER A 35 -8.57 20.41 -1.46
CA SER A 35 -8.84 21.84 -1.22
C SER A 35 -9.78 22.08 -0.04
N GLU A 36 -10.58 21.08 0.32
CA GLU A 36 -11.60 21.16 1.38
C GLU A 36 -11.65 19.85 2.20
N PRO A 37 -12.00 19.92 3.50
CA PRO A 37 -12.31 18.74 4.29
C PRO A 37 -13.46 17.94 3.69
N GLY A 38 -13.41 16.61 3.81
CA GLY A 38 -14.47 15.75 3.31
C GLY A 38 -14.03 14.31 3.10
N GLN A 39 -14.99 13.49 2.65
CA GLN A 39 -14.74 12.09 2.31
C GLN A 39 -14.73 11.89 0.80
N PHE A 40 -13.66 11.30 0.30
CA PHE A 40 -13.42 11.05 -1.12
C PHE A 40 -13.30 9.55 -1.35
N ARG A 41 -14.15 9.00 -2.20
CA ARG A 41 -14.08 7.59 -2.58
C ARG A 41 -12.90 7.37 -3.50
N GLY A 42 -12.04 6.42 -3.14
CA GLY A 42 -11.02 5.86 -4.00
C GLY A 42 -11.35 4.42 -4.39
N LEU A 43 -10.71 3.95 -5.45
CA LEU A 43 -10.96 2.62 -6.02
C LEU A 43 -9.76 2.12 -6.81
N ASN A 44 -9.72 0.79 -6.98
CA ASN A 44 -8.95 0.18 -8.05
C ASN A 44 -9.75 0.23 -9.38
N THR A 45 -9.13 0.68 -10.47
CA THR A 45 -9.77 0.67 -11.80
C THR A 45 -9.25 -0.44 -12.72
N GLN A 46 -8.24 -1.21 -12.30
CA GLN A 46 -7.65 -2.32 -13.07
C GLN A 46 -8.19 -3.65 -12.56
N TYR A 47 -8.91 -4.38 -13.43
CA TYR A 47 -9.38 -5.73 -13.09
C TYR A 47 -8.21 -6.65 -12.75
N ASN A 48 -8.30 -7.33 -11.61
CA ASN A 48 -7.24 -8.16 -11.05
C ASN A 48 -7.75 -9.48 -10.47
N GLY A 49 -8.99 -9.87 -10.80
CA GLY A 49 -9.58 -11.14 -10.38
C GLY A 49 -10.68 -11.01 -9.33
N MET A 50 -10.85 -12.08 -8.55
CA MET A 50 -11.93 -12.21 -7.57
C MET A 50 -11.82 -11.13 -6.48
N GLY A 51 -12.96 -10.50 -6.15
CA GLY A 51 -13.00 -9.44 -5.14
C GLY A 51 -12.70 -8.04 -5.68
N PHE A 52 -12.31 -7.89 -6.96
CA PHE A 52 -12.03 -6.59 -7.60
C PHE A 52 -13.13 -5.54 -7.35
N ALA A 53 -14.41 -5.93 -7.49
CA ALA A 53 -15.55 -5.02 -7.32
C ALA A 53 -15.64 -4.38 -5.92
N ASN A 54 -14.98 -4.99 -4.93
CA ASN A 54 -14.91 -4.53 -3.55
C ASN A 54 -13.66 -3.70 -3.24
N GLN A 55 -12.72 -3.55 -4.19
CA GLN A 55 -11.49 -2.78 -4.00
C GLN A 55 -11.77 -1.27 -4.09
N LYS A 56 -12.49 -0.79 -3.08
CA LYS A 56 -12.86 0.59 -2.86
C LYS A 56 -12.36 0.98 -1.47
N PHE A 57 -11.94 2.23 -1.32
CA PHE A 57 -11.48 2.78 -0.06
C PHE A 57 -12.02 4.20 0.12
N MET A 58 -12.01 4.68 1.35
CA MET A 58 -12.39 6.05 1.68
C MET A 58 -11.14 6.84 2.07
N THR A 59 -10.99 8.02 1.49
CA THR A 59 -9.96 9.00 1.83
C THR A 59 -10.63 10.14 2.57
N ASN A 60 -10.23 10.37 3.82
CA ASN A 60 -10.79 11.44 4.64
C ASN A 60 -9.80 12.60 4.67
N ALA A 61 -10.18 13.74 4.09
CA ALA A 61 -9.47 15.01 4.31
C ALA A 61 -10.08 15.69 5.53
N MET A 62 -9.23 16.04 6.49
CA MET A 62 -9.62 16.64 7.76
C MET A 62 -8.60 17.69 8.18
N SER A 63 -8.88 18.41 9.27
CA SER A 63 -7.92 19.36 9.83
C SER A 63 -6.69 18.63 10.37
N GLN A 64 -5.56 19.35 10.49
CA GLN A 64 -4.34 18.78 11.09
C GLN A 64 -4.60 18.28 12.52
N ALA A 65 -5.37 19.03 13.32
CA ALA A 65 -5.69 18.66 14.70
C ALA A 65 -6.50 17.35 14.78
N ASP A 66 -7.50 17.18 13.90
CA ASP A 66 -8.29 15.95 13.83
C ASP A 66 -7.42 14.74 13.42
N PHE A 67 -6.50 14.97 12.47
CA PHE A 67 -5.56 13.96 12.03
C PHE A 67 -4.63 13.51 13.17
N ASP A 68 -4.04 14.47 13.89
CA ASP A 68 -3.10 14.20 14.99
C ASP A 68 -3.81 13.43 16.12
N ALA A 69 -5.04 13.80 16.44
CA ALA A 69 -5.88 13.10 17.42
C ALA A 69 -6.18 11.65 16.97
N TRP A 70 -6.54 11.46 15.70
CA TRP A 70 -6.79 10.13 15.14
C TRP A 70 -5.53 9.26 15.11
N ALA A 71 -4.39 9.83 14.73
CA ALA A 71 -3.10 9.13 14.67
C ALA A 71 -2.63 8.70 16.07
N THR A 72 -2.73 9.59 17.06
CA THR A 72 -2.39 9.29 18.46
C THR A 72 -3.28 8.19 19.03
N LYS A 73 -4.59 8.30 18.83
CA LYS A 73 -5.53 7.25 19.27
C LYS A 73 -5.24 5.91 18.61
N THR A 74 -4.95 5.90 17.31
CA THR A 74 -4.71 4.66 16.56
C THR A 74 -3.40 4.01 16.99
N SER A 75 -2.33 4.78 17.14
CA SER A 75 -1.02 4.27 17.55
C SER A 75 -1.00 3.65 18.95
N THR A 76 -1.81 4.18 19.86
CA THR A 76 -1.89 3.70 21.25
C THR A 76 -2.87 2.55 21.48
N SER A 77 -3.88 2.37 20.60
CA SER A 77 -4.99 1.44 20.85
C SER A 77 -5.07 0.25 19.89
N LYS A 78 -4.18 0.15 18.91
CA LYS A 78 -4.24 -0.88 17.86
C LYS A 78 -2.98 -1.75 17.83
N PRO A 79 -3.10 -3.05 17.45
CA PRO A 79 -1.96 -3.94 17.35
C PRO A 79 -0.98 -3.51 16.24
N PRO A 80 0.28 -3.97 16.27
CA PRO A 80 1.25 -3.69 15.22
C PRO A 80 0.93 -4.44 13.91
N LEU A 81 1.26 -3.83 12.77
CA LEU A 81 1.40 -4.52 11.49
C LEU A 81 2.82 -5.11 11.40
N ASN A 82 2.99 -6.31 11.94
CA ASN A 82 4.22 -7.10 11.87
C ASN A 82 4.16 -8.14 10.73
N ASP A 83 5.23 -8.92 10.55
CA ASP A 83 5.32 -9.92 9.48
C ASP A 83 4.21 -10.98 9.55
N ALA A 84 3.81 -11.39 10.76
CA ALA A 84 2.72 -12.35 10.93
C ALA A 84 1.37 -11.75 10.51
N ALA A 85 1.08 -10.51 10.90
CA ALA A 85 -0.12 -9.79 10.49
C ALA A 85 -0.11 -9.54 8.97
N TRP A 86 1.04 -9.16 8.41
CA TRP A 86 1.22 -9.00 6.96
C TRP A 86 0.97 -10.31 6.20
N ALA A 87 1.52 -11.44 6.66
CA ALA A 87 1.31 -12.75 6.04
C ALA A 87 -0.17 -13.19 6.03
N LEU A 88 -0.96 -12.73 7.00
CA LEU A 88 -2.42 -12.93 7.00
C LEU A 88 -3.12 -12.02 5.99
N LEU A 89 -2.76 -10.73 5.95
CA LEU A 89 -3.34 -9.75 5.01
C LEU A 89 -3.00 -10.03 3.55
N ALA A 90 -1.82 -10.59 3.28
CA ALA A 90 -1.34 -10.90 1.93
C ALA A 90 -2.09 -12.09 1.28
N LYS A 91 -2.86 -12.87 2.05
CA LYS A 91 -3.67 -13.96 1.51
C LYS A 91 -4.84 -13.39 0.69
N PRO A 92 -5.19 -13.99 -0.46
CA PRO A 92 -6.35 -13.59 -1.23
C PRO A 92 -7.63 -13.57 -0.37
N SER A 93 -8.22 -12.39 -0.21
CA SER A 93 -9.41 -12.20 0.63
C SER A 93 -10.13 -10.88 0.31
N VAL A 94 -11.37 -10.74 0.79
CA VAL A 94 -12.10 -9.47 0.85
C VAL A 94 -12.33 -9.16 2.32
N LEU A 95 -11.83 -8.02 2.78
CA LEU A 95 -12.05 -7.60 4.16
C LEU A 95 -13.50 -7.13 4.34
N PRO A 96 -14.20 -7.59 5.39
CA PRO A 96 -15.58 -7.19 5.64
C PRO A 96 -15.69 -5.76 6.18
N ALA A 97 -14.60 -5.23 6.76
CA ALA A 97 -14.53 -3.88 7.32
C ALA A 97 -13.08 -3.36 7.29
N PRO A 98 -12.88 -2.03 7.33
CA PRO A 98 -11.55 -1.44 7.49
C PRO A 98 -10.86 -1.92 8.77
N GLN A 99 -9.55 -2.17 8.67
CA GLN A 99 -8.70 -2.50 9.81
C GLN A 99 -7.71 -1.35 10.08
N SER A 100 -7.24 -1.24 11.31
CA SER A 100 -6.25 -0.23 11.72
C SER A 100 -5.17 -0.88 12.55
N PHE A 101 -3.93 -0.42 12.36
CA PHE A 101 -2.74 -0.89 13.05
C PHE A 101 -2.05 0.28 13.74
N GLY A 102 -1.51 0.06 14.93
CA GLY A 102 -0.95 1.12 15.76
C GLY A 102 0.50 1.46 15.43
N SER A 103 1.22 0.48 14.86
CA SER A 103 2.58 0.65 14.36
C SER A 103 2.82 -0.28 13.18
N VAL A 104 3.93 -0.06 12.46
CA VAL A 104 4.31 -0.84 11.28
C VAL A 104 5.74 -1.34 11.48
N ALA A 105 6.01 -2.58 11.11
CA ALA A 105 7.37 -3.13 11.12
C ALA A 105 8.32 -2.26 10.28
N GLU A 106 9.52 -2.05 10.80
CA GLU A 106 10.54 -1.26 10.11
C GLU A 106 10.87 -1.89 8.75
N GLY A 107 10.98 -1.05 7.71
CA GLY A 107 11.34 -1.51 6.37
C GLY A 107 10.26 -2.29 5.62
N LEU A 108 9.06 -2.51 6.17
CA LEU A 108 8.00 -3.32 5.55
C LEU A 108 7.75 -2.98 4.07
N PHE A 109 7.61 -1.69 3.74
CA PHE A 109 7.36 -1.25 2.35
C PHE A 109 8.48 -1.67 1.39
N ASN A 110 9.73 -1.48 1.79
CA ASN A 110 10.88 -1.87 0.98
C ASN A 110 11.02 -3.40 0.91
N GLY A 111 10.69 -4.11 1.98
CA GLY A 111 10.63 -5.57 2.01
C GLY A 111 9.59 -6.14 1.03
N VAL A 112 8.41 -5.52 0.94
CA VAL A 112 7.38 -5.89 -0.04
C VAL A 112 7.87 -5.65 -1.47
N ILE A 113 8.56 -4.54 -1.76
CA ILE A 113 9.15 -4.34 -3.09
C ILE A 113 10.19 -5.43 -3.37
N ALA A 114 11.12 -5.63 -2.43
CA ALA A 114 12.24 -6.56 -2.59
C ALA A 114 11.78 -8.00 -2.88
N SER A 115 10.66 -8.44 -2.27
CA SER A 115 10.13 -9.80 -2.49
C SER A 115 9.74 -10.10 -3.94
N PHE A 116 9.58 -9.10 -4.79
CA PHE A 116 9.25 -9.25 -6.22
C PHE A 116 10.41 -8.92 -7.17
N THR A 117 11.57 -8.51 -6.65
CA THR A 117 12.74 -8.11 -7.47
C THR A 117 13.79 -9.22 -7.67
N GLY A 118 13.56 -10.42 -7.14
CA GLY A 118 14.54 -11.52 -7.15
C GLY A 118 14.65 -12.24 -8.50
N GLY A 119 15.58 -11.79 -9.37
CA GLY A 119 15.85 -12.44 -10.65
C GLY A 119 17.05 -11.97 -11.48
N HIS A 120 18.13 -11.40 -10.92
CA HIS A 120 19.46 -11.46 -11.54
C HIS A 120 20.53 -11.73 -10.47
N PRO A 121 21.12 -12.94 -10.41
CA PRO A 121 22.36 -13.12 -9.68
C PRO A 121 23.45 -12.33 -10.40
N HIS A 122 24.04 -11.33 -9.72
CA HIS A 122 25.39 -10.88 -10.07
C HIS A 122 26.33 -12.04 -9.79
N MET A 123 26.66 -12.82 -10.83
CA MET A 123 27.82 -13.69 -10.82
C MET A 123 29.02 -12.78 -10.52
N LYS A 124 29.68 -13.01 -9.37
CA LYS A 124 31.04 -12.49 -9.20
C LYS A 124 31.85 -13.10 -10.34
N ALA A 125 32.43 -12.24 -11.17
CA ALA A 125 33.49 -12.66 -12.07
C ALA A 125 34.70 -12.97 -11.18
N ASP A 126 34.78 -14.21 -10.71
CA ASP A 126 36.00 -14.73 -10.14
C ASP A 126 36.95 -14.94 -11.31
N GLY A 127 37.81 -13.95 -11.51
CA GLY A 127 38.97 -14.07 -12.38
C GLY A 127 39.91 -15.13 -11.79
N ALA A 128 39.88 -16.32 -12.37
CA ALA A 128 40.94 -17.31 -12.29
C ALA A 128 40.88 -18.20 -13.54
N ASP A 129 41.73 -17.86 -14.49
CA ASP A 129 42.60 -18.76 -15.27
C ASP A 129 42.00 -19.91 -16.11
N LEU A 130 42.21 -19.74 -17.43
CA LEU A 130 42.42 -20.72 -18.52
C LEU A 130 41.21 -21.53 -19.04
#